data_AF-A0A7V3KPJ1-F1
#
_entry.id   AF-A0A7V3KPJ1-F1
#
_cell.length_a   1.000
_cell.length_b   1.000
_cell.length_c   1.000
_cell.angle_alpha   90.00
_cell.angle_beta   90.00
_cell.angle_gamma   90.00
#
_symmetry.space_group_name_H-M   'P 1'
#
loop_
_entity.id
_entity.type
_entity.pdbx_description
1 polymer ?
#
loop_
_entity_poly.entity_id
_entity_poly.type
_entity_poly.pdbx_seq_one_letter_code
_entity_poly.pdbx_strand_id
1 'polypeptide(L)'
;MKKFVHLHLHSEYSVLDGVLFIDEIVDAALNFGMPAVALTDHGNLFGAIEFYKKATEKGIKPIIGMETYVTDGSMQERVKAGEIYHLTLLAENEEGYRNLLKISTESYLKGFYYKPRVDKEFLKQHSKGLIALSGCLQGELPRKILLGYDDTELHKTLESYLEIFGRDNFFLELQDIGLAENKIVNRKLLELSSKYNVKVVATNDVHFLKPEDKILQEIVLCIQTGTRLDDPKRMKIETEEIYFKSPEEMWAIFGELEEALLNTIEIANRVNLTLELDPTNIHLPHFDIPEPYGSGFEMLSDLAFKGLKERF
;
A
#
# COMPACT_ATOMS: atom_id res chain seq x y z
N MET A 1 26.19 -7.95 7.92
CA MET A 1 25.58 -7.54 6.63
C MET A 1 24.42 -6.62 6.97
N LYS A 2 24.36 -5.45 6.34
CA LYS A 2 23.31 -4.44 6.57
C LYS A 2 21.98 -5.03 6.09
N LYS A 3 20.97 -5.09 6.95
CA LYS A 3 19.66 -5.68 6.63
C LYS A 3 18.65 -4.57 6.41
N PHE A 4 17.84 -4.70 5.37
CA PHE A 4 16.77 -3.77 5.05
C PHE A 4 15.73 -4.46 4.15
N VAL A 5 14.50 -3.95 4.15
CA VAL A 5 13.37 -4.40 3.34
C VAL A 5 12.58 -3.16 2.97
N HIS A 6 12.30 -2.97 1.67
CA HIS A 6 11.38 -1.90 1.24
C HIS A 6 9.95 -2.25 1.62
N LEU A 7 9.30 -1.35 2.36
CA LEU A 7 7.92 -1.48 2.83
C LEU A 7 6.95 -0.50 2.17
N HIS A 8 7.46 0.48 1.41
CA HIS A 8 6.67 1.48 0.71
C HIS A 8 7.24 1.64 -0.69
N LEU A 9 6.55 1.08 -1.68
CA LEU A 9 6.91 1.14 -3.09
C LEU A 9 5.69 0.93 -4.00
N HIS A 10 5.82 1.48 -5.20
CA HIS A 10 4.79 1.56 -6.22
C HIS A 10 5.27 0.85 -7.48
N SER A 11 4.41 -0.01 -8.00
CA SER A 11 4.63 -0.75 -9.23
C SER A 11 3.93 -0.08 -10.41
N GLU A 12 3.94 -0.74 -11.56
CA GLU A 12 3.13 -0.36 -12.73
C GLU A 12 1.61 -0.33 -12.45
N TYR A 13 1.15 -0.93 -11.34
CA TYR A 13 -0.23 -0.90 -10.89
C TYR A 13 -0.61 0.36 -10.09
N SER A 14 0.36 1.19 -9.70
CA SER A 14 0.13 2.62 -9.43
C SER A 14 -0.07 3.34 -10.77
N VAL A 15 -1.23 3.08 -11.39
CA VAL A 15 -1.54 3.50 -12.76
C VAL A 15 -1.31 5.01 -12.94
N LEU A 16 -0.53 5.35 -13.96
CA LEU A 16 -0.14 6.72 -14.31
C LEU A 16 0.77 7.40 -13.26
N ASP A 17 1.53 6.63 -12.49
CA ASP A 17 2.58 7.14 -11.61
C ASP A 17 3.80 6.19 -11.53
N GLY A 18 3.61 4.98 -10.99
CA GLY A 18 4.68 3.99 -10.84
C GLY A 18 5.10 3.38 -12.18
N VAL A 19 6.41 3.20 -12.37
CA VAL A 19 7.00 2.68 -13.61
C VAL A 19 7.85 1.43 -13.40
N LEU A 20 7.81 0.87 -12.19
CA LEU A 20 8.60 -0.27 -11.78
C LEU A 20 7.80 -1.57 -11.96
N PHE A 21 8.26 -2.49 -12.80
CA PHE A 21 7.53 -3.74 -13.04
C PHE A 21 7.67 -4.73 -11.88
N ILE A 22 6.64 -5.54 -11.63
CA ILE A 22 6.68 -6.56 -10.56
C ILE A 22 7.91 -7.47 -10.64
N ASP A 23 8.30 -7.92 -11.84
CA ASP A 23 9.49 -8.78 -11.99
C ASP A 23 10.77 -8.06 -11.54
N GLU A 24 10.88 -6.76 -11.84
CA GLU A 24 12.03 -5.94 -11.47
C GLU A 24 12.08 -5.70 -9.95
N ILE A 25 10.93 -5.51 -9.30
CA ILE A 25 10.83 -5.39 -7.83
C ILE A 25 11.41 -6.64 -7.17
N VAL A 26 10.96 -7.82 -7.60
CA VAL A 26 11.37 -9.08 -6.99
C VAL A 26 12.84 -9.39 -7.31
N ASP A 27 13.30 -9.13 -8.54
CA ASP A 27 14.70 -9.32 -8.92
C ASP A 27 15.63 -8.37 -8.16
N ALA A 28 15.25 -7.11 -7.98
CA ALA A 28 16.02 -6.15 -7.19
C ALA A 28 16.13 -6.58 -5.72
N ALA A 29 15.02 -7.00 -5.11
CA ALA A 29 15.00 -7.53 -3.75
C ALA A 29 15.94 -8.74 -3.59
N LEU A 30 15.89 -9.68 -4.55
CA LEU A 30 16.75 -10.86 -4.57
C LEU A 30 18.23 -10.48 -4.73
N ASN A 31 18.55 -9.61 -5.70
CA ASN A 31 19.92 -9.17 -5.97
C ASN A 31 20.55 -8.43 -4.80
N PHE A 32 19.76 -7.66 -4.06
CA PHE A 32 20.21 -6.96 -2.85
C PHE A 32 20.12 -7.81 -1.57
N GLY A 33 19.75 -9.09 -1.68
CA GLY A 33 19.69 -10.01 -0.55
C GLY A 33 18.62 -9.64 0.49
N MET A 34 17.57 -8.94 0.09
CA MET A 34 16.43 -8.62 0.96
C MET A 34 15.59 -9.88 1.17
N PRO A 35 15.24 -10.27 2.41
CA PRO A 35 14.46 -11.47 2.67
C PRO A 35 12.97 -11.33 2.30
N ALA A 36 12.51 -10.09 2.15
CA ALA A 36 11.12 -9.74 1.87
C ALA A 36 11.08 -8.43 1.08
N VAL A 37 9.93 -8.12 0.48
CA VAL A 37 9.64 -6.83 -0.15
C VAL A 37 8.13 -6.59 -0.11
N ALA A 38 7.71 -5.34 0.03
CA ALA A 38 6.30 -4.98 -0.02
C ALA A 38 5.84 -4.52 -1.40
N LEU A 39 4.54 -4.52 -1.63
CA LEU A 39 3.89 -3.82 -2.73
C LEU A 39 2.80 -2.93 -2.15
N THR A 40 2.85 -1.62 -2.37
CA THR A 40 1.94 -0.64 -1.76
C THR A 40 1.42 0.36 -2.79
N ASP A 41 0.81 -0.13 -3.87
CA ASP A 41 0.27 0.72 -4.93
C ASP A 41 -0.80 1.72 -4.43
N HIS A 42 -0.97 2.81 -5.17
CA HIS A 42 -1.88 3.89 -4.84
C HIS A 42 -3.35 3.45 -4.89
N GLY A 43 -3.97 3.33 -3.72
CA GLY A 43 -5.41 3.13 -3.53
C GLY A 43 -5.97 1.84 -4.11
N ASN A 44 -5.12 0.88 -4.47
CA ASN A 44 -5.55 -0.36 -5.12
C ASN A 44 -4.68 -1.57 -4.75
N LEU A 45 -5.14 -2.75 -5.15
CA LEU A 45 -4.47 -4.04 -4.96
C LEU A 45 -4.35 -4.83 -6.28
N PHE A 46 -4.30 -4.14 -7.42
CA PHE A 46 -4.42 -4.77 -8.73
C PHE A 46 -3.27 -5.76 -9.01
N GLY A 47 -2.05 -5.42 -8.60
CA GLY A 47 -0.87 -6.26 -8.74
C GLY A 47 -0.70 -7.35 -7.68
N ALA A 48 -1.55 -7.40 -6.65
CA ALA A 48 -1.30 -8.17 -5.43
C ALA A 48 -1.08 -9.68 -5.68
N ILE A 49 -1.91 -10.31 -6.52
CA ILE A 49 -1.82 -11.75 -6.81
C ILE A 49 -0.61 -12.08 -7.69
N GLU A 50 -0.35 -11.26 -8.72
CA GLU A 50 0.82 -11.44 -9.57
C GLU A 50 2.11 -11.31 -8.76
N PHE A 51 2.21 -10.25 -7.95
CA PHE A 51 3.33 -10.00 -7.05
C PHE A 51 3.55 -11.14 -6.07
N TYR A 52 2.48 -11.59 -5.41
CA TYR A 52 2.56 -12.69 -4.45
C TYR A 52 3.14 -13.96 -5.10
N LYS A 53 2.66 -14.33 -6.30
CA LYS A 53 3.13 -15.52 -7.02
C LYS A 53 4.60 -15.38 -7.42
N LYS A 54 4.97 -14.27 -8.07
CA LYS A 54 6.35 -14.02 -8.55
C LYS A 54 7.36 -13.94 -7.40
N ALA A 55 7.02 -13.25 -6.31
CA ALA A 55 7.86 -13.17 -5.13
C ALA A 55 8.08 -14.55 -4.49
N THR A 56 6.99 -15.30 -4.29
CA THR A 56 7.03 -16.65 -3.71
C THR A 56 7.87 -17.61 -4.58
N GLU A 57 7.70 -17.58 -5.90
CA GLU A 57 8.47 -18.40 -6.86
C GLU A 57 9.98 -18.12 -6.78
N LYS A 58 10.38 -16.87 -6.53
CA LYS A 58 11.80 -16.48 -6.36
C LYS A 58 12.30 -16.60 -4.91
N GLY A 59 11.48 -17.12 -3.99
CA GLY A 59 11.84 -17.29 -2.58
C GLY A 59 11.95 -15.99 -1.79
N ILE A 60 11.37 -14.90 -2.30
CA ILE A 60 11.26 -13.62 -1.60
C ILE A 60 9.90 -13.58 -0.89
N LYS A 61 9.88 -13.23 0.40
CA LYS A 61 8.63 -13.13 1.14
C LYS A 61 7.81 -11.92 0.67
N PRO A 62 6.62 -12.11 0.08
CA PRO A 62 5.76 -10.99 -0.31
C PRO A 62 5.11 -10.34 0.91
N ILE A 63 5.10 -9.02 0.95
CA ILE A 63 4.30 -8.24 1.89
C ILE A 63 3.24 -7.47 1.08
N ILE A 64 1.99 -7.92 1.13
CA ILE A 64 0.91 -7.24 0.42
C ILE A 64 0.47 -6.03 1.23
N GLY A 65 0.49 -4.87 0.59
CA GLY A 65 0.02 -3.62 1.17
C GLY A 65 -0.69 -2.74 0.15
N MET A 66 -1.00 -1.52 0.57
CA MET A 66 -1.65 -0.50 -0.23
C MET A 66 -1.36 0.86 0.39
N GLU A 67 -0.95 1.84 -0.41
CA GLU A 67 -0.96 3.24 0.03
C GLU A 67 -2.37 3.78 -0.19
N THR A 68 -3.18 3.80 0.87
CA THR A 68 -4.58 4.20 0.80
C THR A 68 -4.75 5.71 0.92
N TYR A 69 -5.86 6.21 0.40
CA TYR A 69 -6.25 7.61 0.54
C TYR A 69 -7.21 7.77 1.72
N VAL A 70 -6.88 8.65 2.66
CA VAL A 70 -7.66 8.91 3.88
C VAL A 70 -8.18 10.33 3.90
N THR A 71 -9.39 10.52 4.42
CA THR A 71 -10.00 11.83 4.67
C THR A 71 -10.38 11.99 6.14
N ASP A 72 -10.33 13.22 6.66
CA ASP A 72 -10.79 13.55 8.01
C ASP A 72 -12.32 13.53 8.13
N GLY A 73 -13.03 13.96 7.08
CA GLY A 73 -14.49 13.89 6.97
C GLY A 73 -14.98 12.55 6.43
N SER A 74 -16.31 12.41 6.25
CA SER A 74 -16.89 11.17 5.71
C SER A 74 -16.39 10.89 4.29
N MET A 75 -16.11 9.60 4.01
CA MET A 75 -15.73 9.18 2.66
C MET A 75 -16.83 9.41 1.62
N GLN A 76 -18.10 9.49 2.04
CA GLN A 76 -19.25 9.70 1.14
C GLN A 76 -19.49 11.17 0.78
N GLU A 77 -18.82 12.11 1.47
CA GLU A 77 -18.96 13.53 1.19
C GLU A 77 -18.05 13.98 0.05
N ARG A 78 -18.22 15.20 -0.45
CA ARG A 78 -17.26 15.81 -1.37
C ARG A 78 -16.27 16.64 -0.56
N VAL A 79 -14.98 16.38 -0.71
CA VAL A 79 -13.92 17.14 -0.04
C VAL A 79 -13.11 17.96 -1.03
N LYS A 80 -12.37 18.95 -0.54
CA LYS A 80 -11.33 19.57 -1.36
C LYS A 80 -10.17 18.58 -1.53
N ALA A 81 -9.49 18.62 -2.69
CA ALA A 81 -8.36 17.73 -2.95
C ALA A 81 -7.27 17.81 -1.86
N GLY A 82 -7.11 18.97 -1.21
CA GLY A 82 -6.16 19.18 -0.12
C GLY A 82 -6.49 18.45 1.20
N GLU A 83 -7.65 17.79 1.32
CA GLU A 83 -8.10 17.06 2.51
C GLU A 83 -8.04 15.53 2.31
N ILE A 84 -7.28 15.09 1.31
CA ILE A 84 -6.97 13.69 1.05
C ILE A 84 -5.50 13.47 1.42
N TYR A 85 -5.27 12.49 2.28
CA TYR A 85 -3.95 12.14 2.81
C TYR A 85 -3.56 10.73 2.39
N HIS A 86 -2.27 10.47 2.31
CA HIS A 86 -1.75 9.13 2.08
C HIS A 86 -1.58 8.39 3.42
N LEU A 87 -1.79 7.08 3.41
CA LEU A 87 -1.53 6.19 4.55
C LEU A 87 -1.09 4.82 4.04
N THR A 88 0.10 4.37 4.43
CA THR A 88 0.63 3.07 4.00
C THR A 88 0.11 1.98 4.90
N LEU A 89 -0.57 0.99 4.32
CA LEU A 89 -1.12 -0.16 5.02
C LEU A 89 -0.48 -1.46 4.54
N LEU A 90 -0.13 -2.35 5.46
CA LEU A 90 0.46 -3.66 5.20
C LEU A 90 -0.41 -4.74 5.85
N ALA A 91 -0.70 -5.81 5.12
CA ALA A 91 -1.38 -6.97 5.68
C ALA A 91 -0.39 -7.81 6.50
N GLU A 92 -0.57 -7.83 7.82
CA GLU A 92 0.22 -8.70 8.72
C GLU A 92 -0.19 -10.17 8.57
N ASN A 93 -1.45 -10.45 8.23
CA ASN A 93 -1.97 -11.82 8.13
C ASN A 93 -3.20 -11.87 7.21
N GLU A 94 -3.86 -13.03 7.13
CA GLU A 94 -5.05 -13.22 6.29
C GLU A 94 -6.22 -12.31 6.65
N GLU A 95 -6.45 -12.01 7.93
CA GLU A 95 -7.48 -11.06 8.36
C GLU A 95 -7.15 -9.64 7.87
N GLY A 96 -5.88 -9.25 7.97
CA GLY A 96 -5.36 -8.01 7.39
C GLY A 96 -5.58 -7.95 5.88
N TYR A 97 -5.23 -9.00 5.16
CA TYR A 97 -5.43 -9.06 3.71
C TYR A 97 -6.92 -8.93 3.33
N ARG A 98 -7.82 -9.63 4.04
CA ARG A 98 -9.28 -9.48 3.85
C ARG A 98 -9.76 -8.06 4.14
N ASN A 99 -9.17 -7.39 5.12
CA ASN A 99 -9.48 -6.00 5.42
C ASN A 99 -8.94 -5.03 4.36
N LEU A 100 -7.73 -5.25 3.82
CA LEU A 100 -7.23 -4.47 2.66
C LEU A 100 -8.16 -4.61 1.46
N LEU A 101 -8.65 -5.82 1.15
CA LEU A 101 -9.63 -6.05 0.07
C LEU A 101 -10.90 -5.23 0.29
N LYS A 102 -11.43 -5.18 1.52
CA LYS A 102 -12.61 -4.37 1.86
C LYS A 102 -12.32 -2.87 1.73
N ILE A 103 -11.19 -2.40 2.26
CA ILE A 103 -10.77 -1.00 2.16
C ILE A 103 -10.66 -0.58 0.70
N SER A 104 -9.95 -1.35 -0.13
CA SER A 104 -9.83 -1.08 -1.57
C SER A 104 -11.22 -1.06 -2.22
N THR A 105 -12.03 -2.10 -2.02
CA THR A 105 -13.37 -2.19 -2.62
C THR A 105 -14.26 -1.00 -2.26
N GLU A 106 -14.38 -0.70 -0.96
CA GLU A 106 -15.28 0.35 -0.47
C GLU A 106 -14.79 1.76 -0.82
N SER A 107 -13.47 1.95 -0.90
CA SER A 107 -12.88 3.21 -1.35
C SER A 107 -13.27 3.56 -2.79
N TYR A 108 -13.43 2.56 -3.66
CA TYR A 108 -13.93 2.74 -5.03
C TYR A 108 -15.45 2.81 -5.10
N LEU A 109 -16.18 1.97 -4.35
CA LEU A 109 -17.64 1.90 -4.47
C LEU A 109 -18.37 3.05 -3.77
N LYS A 110 -17.87 3.51 -2.62
CA LYS A 110 -18.53 4.49 -1.76
C LYS A 110 -17.72 5.77 -1.57
N GLY A 111 -16.39 5.64 -1.56
CA GLY A 111 -15.49 6.75 -1.24
C GLY A 111 -15.01 7.57 -2.43
N PHE A 112 -15.26 7.11 -3.66
CA PHE A 112 -14.59 7.66 -4.84
C PHE A 112 -15.01 9.10 -5.12
N TYR A 113 -14.01 9.99 -5.18
CA TYR A 113 -14.18 11.35 -5.69
C TYR A 113 -13.10 11.67 -6.73
N TYR A 114 -12.00 12.31 -6.33
CA TYR A 114 -10.80 12.40 -7.20
C TYR A 114 -9.93 11.15 -7.10
N LYS A 115 -9.95 10.51 -5.92
CA LYS A 115 -9.20 9.30 -5.57
C LYS A 115 -10.12 8.35 -4.79
N PRO A 116 -9.88 7.03 -4.83
CA PRO A 116 -10.62 6.05 -4.03
C PRO A 116 -10.19 6.16 -2.57
N ARG A 117 -11.03 6.74 -1.72
CA ARG A 117 -10.65 7.13 -0.34
C ARG A 117 -11.54 6.49 0.71
N VAL A 118 -11.02 6.33 1.92
CA VAL A 118 -11.76 5.91 3.11
C VAL A 118 -11.65 6.96 4.20
N ASP A 119 -12.53 6.89 5.19
CA ASP A 119 -12.43 7.71 6.40
C ASP A 119 -11.88 6.91 7.58
N LYS A 120 -11.47 7.62 8.63
CA LYS A 120 -10.88 7.01 9.84
C LYS A 120 -11.85 6.09 10.59
N GLU A 121 -13.15 6.36 10.52
CA GLU A 121 -14.18 5.51 11.15
C GLU A 121 -14.27 4.16 10.43
N PHE A 122 -14.26 4.15 9.10
CA PHE A 122 -14.19 2.91 8.32
C PHE A 122 -12.89 2.15 8.60
N LEU A 123 -11.74 2.85 8.66
CA LEU A 123 -10.47 2.22 9.02
C LEU A 123 -10.52 1.57 10.41
N LYS A 124 -11.13 2.23 11.40
CA LYS A 124 -11.30 1.68 12.76
C LYS A 124 -12.06 0.34 12.77
N GLN A 125 -13.03 0.19 11.89
CA GLN A 125 -13.82 -1.04 11.77
C GLN A 125 -13.10 -2.15 10.99
N HIS A 126 -12.04 -1.80 10.25
CA HIS A 126 -11.32 -2.68 9.33
C HIS A 126 -9.79 -2.66 9.55
N SER A 127 -9.31 -2.35 10.76
CA SER A 127 -7.88 -2.22 11.05
C SER A 127 -7.21 -3.51 11.55
N LYS A 128 -7.99 -4.50 12.00
CA LYS A 128 -7.45 -5.73 12.59
C LYS A 128 -6.60 -6.51 11.57
N GLY A 129 -5.40 -6.92 11.99
CA GLY A 129 -4.42 -7.59 11.14
C GLY A 129 -3.67 -6.66 10.17
N LEU A 130 -3.83 -5.35 10.29
CA LEU A 130 -3.07 -4.36 9.51
C LEU A 130 -1.95 -3.75 10.35
N ILE A 131 -0.82 -3.52 9.69
CA ILE A 131 0.23 -2.61 10.16
C ILE A 131 0.12 -1.33 9.31
N ALA A 132 0.17 -0.17 9.95
CA ALA A 132 0.06 1.13 9.31
C ALA A 132 1.31 1.98 9.53
N LEU A 133 1.73 2.71 8.51
CA LEU A 133 2.82 3.67 8.55
C LEU A 133 2.24 5.08 8.36
N SER A 134 2.84 6.09 8.99
CA SER A 134 2.29 7.46 8.97
C SER A 134 2.23 8.12 7.58
N GLY A 135 2.82 7.51 6.55
CA GLY A 135 2.78 7.95 5.16
C GLY A 135 3.96 8.84 4.77
N CYS A 136 4.05 9.10 3.46
CA CYS A 136 5.01 10.00 2.84
C CYS A 136 4.72 11.48 3.19
N LEU A 137 5.36 12.43 2.49
CA LEU A 137 5.07 13.87 2.69
C LEU A 137 3.60 14.26 2.42
N GLN A 138 2.82 13.41 1.74
CA GLN A 138 1.37 13.59 1.56
C GLN A 138 0.52 12.95 2.66
N GLY A 139 1.13 12.28 3.64
CA GLY A 139 0.48 11.76 4.83
C GLY A 139 -0.02 12.86 5.76
N GLU A 140 -1.01 12.54 6.58
CA GLU A 140 -1.71 13.53 7.41
C GLU A 140 -0.77 14.18 8.45
N LEU A 141 0.03 13.36 9.16
CA LEU A 141 1.01 13.86 10.13
C LEU A 141 2.09 14.72 9.45
N PRO A 142 2.80 14.23 8.42
CA PRO A 142 3.77 15.03 7.67
C PRO A 142 3.21 16.37 7.17
N ARG A 143 2.01 16.38 6.57
CA ARG A 143 1.39 17.63 6.08
C ARG A 143 1.06 18.59 7.21
N LYS A 144 0.51 18.12 8.33
CA LYS A 144 0.23 18.97 9.51
C LYS A 144 1.51 19.58 10.09
N ILE A 145 2.60 18.82 10.11
CA ILE A 145 3.92 19.33 10.54
C ILE A 145 4.39 20.46 9.62
N LEU A 146 4.33 20.26 8.30
CA LEU A 146 4.75 21.28 7.32
C LEU A 146 3.87 22.53 7.33
N LEU A 147 2.58 22.38 7.65
CA LEU A 147 1.65 23.49 7.80
C LEU A 147 1.79 24.22 9.15
N GLY A 148 2.67 23.76 10.04
CA GLY A 148 2.95 24.42 11.32
C GLY A 148 1.85 24.26 12.37
N TYR A 149 1.09 23.15 12.31
CA TYR A 149 0.15 22.80 13.38
C TYR A 149 0.89 22.58 14.71
N ASP A 150 0.24 22.95 15.81
CA ASP A 150 0.83 22.83 17.13
C ASP A 150 0.91 21.38 17.63
N ASP A 151 1.66 21.19 18.73
CA ASP A 151 1.85 19.89 19.37
C ASP A 151 0.52 19.22 19.80
N THR A 152 -0.53 20.00 20.06
CA THR A 152 -1.84 19.46 20.47
C THR A 152 -2.52 18.78 19.30
N GLU A 153 -2.57 19.43 18.14
CA GLU A 153 -3.17 18.88 16.93
C GLU A 153 -2.35 17.71 16.37
N LEU A 154 -1.02 17.77 16.44
CA LEU A 154 -0.16 16.64 16.07
C LEU A 154 -0.40 15.43 16.99
N HIS A 155 -0.49 15.65 18.31
CA HIS A 155 -0.78 14.59 19.25
C HIS A 155 -2.16 13.97 19.01
N LYS A 156 -3.20 14.79 18.82
CA LYS A 156 -4.55 14.30 18.52
C LYS A 156 -4.59 13.45 17.25
N THR A 157 -3.84 13.87 16.22
CA THR A 157 -3.74 13.12 14.97
C THR A 157 -3.06 11.77 15.19
N LEU A 158 -1.91 11.76 15.88
CA LEU A 158 -1.19 10.53 16.24
C LEU A 158 -2.09 9.59 17.06
N GLU A 159 -2.73 10.10 18.10
CA GLU A 159 -3.60 9.31 18.98
C GLU A 159 -4.75 8.67 18.19
N SER A 160 -5.33 9.39 17.23
CA SER A 160 -6.39 8.82 16.39
C SER A 160 -5.93 7.58 15.61
N TYR A 161 -4.70 7.55 15.12
CA TYR A 161 -4.14 6.39 14.44
C TYR A 161 -3.73 5.27 15.40
N LEU A 162 -3.22 5.62 16.59
CA LEU A 162 -2.94 4.65 17.65
C LEU A 162 -4.22 3.96 18.15
N GLU A 163 -5.35 4.67 18.23
CA GLU A 163 -6.66 4.09 18.55
C GLU A 163 -7.18 3.15 17.46
N ILE A 164 -6.89 3.44 16.19
CA ILE A 164 -7.35 2.64 15.04
C ILE A 164 -6.55 1.34 14.94
N PHE A 165 -5.22 1.43 14.91
CA PHE A 165 -4.36 0.30 14.60
C PHE A 165 -3.77 -0.37 15.85
N GLY A 166 -3.68 0.36 16.96
CA GLY A 166 -2.93 -0.06 18.13
C GLY A 166 -1.46 0.36 18.06
N ARG A 167 -0.86 0.58 19.23
CA ARG A 167 0.51 1.10 19.37
C ARG A 167 1.58 0.21 18.72
N ASP A 168 1.39 -1.11 18.76
CA ASP A 168 2.34 -2.06 18.17
C ASP A 168 2.20 -2.17 16.65
N ASN A 169 1.13 -1.63 16.06
CA ASN A 169 0.82 -1.76 14.64
C ASN A 169 0.85 -0.42 13.90
N PHE A 170 1.19 0.68 14.57
CA PHE A 170 1.35 1.98 13.95
C PHE A 170 2.78 2.47 14.10
N PHE A 171 3.42 2.78 12.97
CA PHE A 171 4.80 3.25 12.92
C PHE A 171 4.88 4.65 12.32
N LEU A 172 5.74 5.48 12.87
CA LEU A 172 6.08 6.77 12.27
C LEU A 172 7.07 6.54 11.13
N GLU A 173 6.64 6.86 9.92
CA GLU A 173 7.39 6.60 8.70
C GLU A 173 8.40 7.71 8.45
N LEU A 174 9.67 7.32 8.33
CA LEU A 174 10.77 8.21 8.04
C LEU A 174 11.24 7.98 6.61
N GLN A 175 11.31 9.06 5.85
CA GLN A 175 11.79 9.07 4.48
C GLN A 175 12.78 10.23 4.32
N ASP A 176 13.87 10.01 3.60
CA ASP A 176 14.79 11.07 3.18
C ASP A 176 15.04 10.92 1.69
N ILE A 177 14.19 11.61 0.92
CA ILE A 177 14.23 11.65 -0.53
C ILE A 177 14.94 12.92 -1.02
N GLY A 178 15.87 13.45 -0.22
CA GLY A 178 16.70 14.60 -0.59
C GLY A 178 16.01 15.97 -0.50
N LEU A 179 14.77 16.03 -0.02
CA LEU A 179 14.02 17.30 0.14
C LEU A 179 14.21 17.91 1.54
N ALA A 180 14.12 19.23 1.65
CA ALA A 180 14.27 19.92 2.93
C ALA A 180 13.10 19.61 3.89
N GLU A 181 11.92 19.40 3.31
CA GLU A 181 10.67 19.01 3.95
C GLU A 181 10.83 17.70 4.73
N ASN A 182 11.51 16.70 4.16
CA ASN A 182 11.80 15.44 4.85
C ASN A 182 12.59 15.66 6.14
N LYS A 183 13.56 16.59 6.14
CA LYS A 183 14.37 16.88 7.35
C LYS A 183 13.53 17.52 8.45
N ILE A 184 12.60 18.39 8.07
CA ILE A 184 11.66 19.04 9.00
C ILE A 184 10.71 18.00 9.59
N VAL A 185 10.09 17.19 8.73
CA VAL A 185 9.14 16.14 9.12
C VAL A 185 9.82 15.09 9.98
N ASN A 186 10.94 14.50 9.54
CA ASN A 186 11.64 13.45 10.28
C ASN A 186 12.05 13.90 11.68
N ARG A 187 12.56 15.13 11.83
CA ARG A 187 12.89 15.68 13.15
C ARG A 187 11.66 15.69 14.07
N LYS A 188 10.53 16.18 13.55
CA LYS A 188 9.31 16.26 14.35
C LYS A 188 8.70 14.89 14.64
N LEU A 189 8.77 13.95 13.69
CA LEU A 189 8.35 12.56 13.90
C LEU A 189 9.20 11.87 14.97
N LEU A 190 10.52 12.12 15.02
CA LEU A 190 11.39 11.60 16.07
C LEU A 190 11.07 12.18 17.46
N GLU A 191 10.73 13.47 17.54
CA GLU A 191 10.21 14.08 18.77
C GLU A 191 8.93 13.40 19.24
N LEU A 192 7.97 13.17 18.33
CA LEU A 192 6.71 12.48 18.62
C LEU A 192 6.96 11.02 19.02
N SER A 193 7.83 10.31 18.31
CA SER A 193 8.25 8.94 18.63
C SER A 193 8.76 8.84 20.07
N SER A 194 9.70 9.71 20.44
CA SER A 194 10.31 9.73 21.77
C SER A 194 9.30 10.10 22.85
N LYS A 195 8.47 11.12 22.60
CA LYS A 195 7.50 11.64 23.58
C LYS A 195 6.36 10.66 23.85
N TYR A 196 5.88 9.99 22.81
CA TYR A 196 4.70 9.13 22.89
C TYR A 196 5.04 7.65 22.84
N ASN A 197 6.31 7.25 22.77
CA ASN A 197 6.75 5.85 22.67
C ASN A 197 6.06 5.12 21.50
N VAL A 198 6.28 5.63 20.29
CA VAL A 198 5.80 5.04 19.02
C VAL A 198 7.01 4.72 18.17
N LYS A 199 7.07 3.50 17.63
CA LYS A 199 8.21 3.06 16.83
C LYS A 199 8.29 3.84 15.51
N VAL A 200 9.50 4.00 14.99
CA VAL A 200 9.78 4.57 13.67
C VAL A 200 10.15 3.49 12.66
N VAL A 201 9.93 3.74 11.37
CA VAL A 201 10.38 2.83 10.31
C VAL A 201 10.90 3.61 9.11
N ALA A 202 12.01 3.17 8.53
CA ALA A 202 12.58 3.79 7.34
C ALA A 202 12.00 3.20 6.06
N THR A 203 11.57 4.05 5.14
CA THR A 203 11.13 3.67 3.79
C THR A 203 11.67 4.66 2.75
N ASN A 204 11.41 4.42 1.45
CA ASN A 204 11.93 5.28 0.37
C ASN A 204 10.91 5.60 -0.73
N ASP A 205 9.63 5.29 -0.52
CA ASP A 205 8.54 5.66 -1.45
C ASP A 205 8.86 5.36 -2.92
N VAL A 206 9.27 4.13 -3.21
CA VAL A 206 9.96 3.82 -4.48
C VAL A 206 8.97 3.86 -5.66
N HIS A 207 9.31 4.56 -6.73
CA HIS A 207 8.50 4.64 -7.96
C HIS A 207 9.20 4.11 -9.21
N PHE A 208 10.52 3.94 -9.16
CA PHE A 208 11.34 3.47 -10.28
C PHE A 208 12.56 2.68 -9.80
N LEU A 209 13.23 1.95 -10.71
CA LEU A 209 14.27 0.99 -10.31
C LEU A 209 15.58 1.69 -9.96
N LYS A 210 16.02 2.60 -10.83
CA LYS A 210 17.30 3.32 -10.70
C LYS A 210 17.13 4.82 -10.93
N PRO A 211 18.07 5.66 -10.48
CA PRO A 211 17.98 7.11 -10.69
C PRO A 211 17.75 7.52 -12.16
N GLU A 212 18.33 6.78 -13.11
CA GLU A 212 18.20 7.07 -14.54
C GLU A 212 16.76 6.89 -15.07
N ASP A 213 15.94 6.07 -14.40
CA ASP A 213 14.57 5.77 -14.79
C ASP A 213 13.58 6.88 -14.41
N LYS A 214 14.04 7.92 -13.68
CA LYS A 214 13.23 9.11 -13.36
C LYS A 214 12.55 9.71 -14.59
N ILE A 215 13.22 9.70 -15.74
CA ILE A 215 12.65 10.23 -16.98
C ILE A 215 11.39 9.48 -17.41
N LEU A 216 11.29 8.17 -17.13
CA LEU A 216 10.11 7.36 -17.43
C LEU A 216 8.93 7.81 -16.57
N GLN A 217 9.19 8.05 -15.28
CA GLN A 217 8.19 8.56 -14.35
C GLN A 217 7.69 9.95 -14.77
N GLU A 218 8.60 10.86 -15.16
CA GLU A 218 8.20 12.17 -15.67
C GLU A 218 7.34 12.08 -16.95
N ILE A 219 7.64 11.15 -17.86
CA ILE A 219 6.84 10.90 -19.06
C ILE A 219 5.43 10.44 -18.67
N VAL A 220 5.32 9.51 -17.72
CA VAL A 220 4.03 8.99 -17.27
C VAL A 220 3.18 10.08 -16.61
N LEU A 221 3.79 10.95 -15.77
CA LEU A 221 3.10 12.11 -15.20
C LEU A 221 2.64 13.11 -16.27
N CYS A 222 3.44 13.33 -17.32
CA CYS A 222 3.02 14.17 -18.45
C CYS A 222 1.80 13.59 -19.17
N ILE A 223 1.77 12.27 -19.39
CA ILE A 223 0.62 11.56 -19.97
C ILE A 223 -0.61 11.73 -19.07
N GLN A 224 -0.45 11.54 -17.75
CA GLN A 224 -1.52 11.66 -16.77
C GLN A 224 -2.15 13.06 -16.76
N THR A 225 -1.31 14.09 -16.85
CA THR A 225 -1.72 15.50 -16.72
C THR A 225 -2.03 16.17 -18.06
N GLY A 226 -1.81 15.47 -19.18
CA GLY A 226 -1.97 16.03 -20.53
C GLY A 226 -1.00 17.18 -20.82
N THR A 227 0.21 17.14 -20.24
CA THR A 227 1.24 18.17 -20.40
C THR A 227 2.42 17.66 -21.25
N ARG A 228 3.28 18.56 -21.70
CA ARG A 228 4.50 18.20 -22.46
C ARG A 228 5.72 18.23 -21.53
N LEU A 229 6.73 17.41 -21.83
CA LEU A 229 8.01 17.40 -21.09
C LEU A 229 8.71 18.76 -21.07
N ASP A 230 8.58 19.55 -22.14
CA ASP A 230 9.17 20.90 -22.24
C ASP A 230 8.32 21.99 -21.58
N ASP A 231 7.15 21.66 -21.02
CA ASP A 231 6.36 22.61 -20.24
C ASP A 231 7.01 22.85 -18.86
N PRO A 232 7.42 24.09 -18.54
CA PRO A 232 8.01 24.41 -17.25
C PRO A 232 7.03 24.31 -16.07
N LYS A 233 5.72 24.25 -16.33
CA LYS A 233 4.65 24.13 -15.33
C LYS A 233 4.11 22.70 -15.20
N ARG A 234 4.68 21.73 -15.91
CA ARG A 234 4.26 20.32 -15.80
C ARG A 234 4.40 19.83 -14.37
N MET A 235 3.55 18.89 -14.00
CA MET A 235 3.75 18.12 -12.77
C MET A 235 5.01 17.28 -12.91
N LYS A 236 5.88 17.34 -11.91
CA LYS A 236 7.09 16.53 -11.81
C LYS A 236 7.36 16.24 -10.34
N ILE A 237 7.94 15.09 -10.06
CA ILE A 237 8.53 14.85 -8.75
C ILE A 237 9.88 15.57 -8.71
N GLU A 238 10.08 16.39 -7.68
CA GLU A 238 11.26 17.26 -7.60
C GLU A 238 12.57 16.51 -7.31
N THR A 239 12.46 15.26 -6.88
CA THR A 239 13.58 14.41 -6.46
C THR A 239 13.89 13.29 -7.47
N GLU A 240 15.12 12.77 -7.41
CA GLU A 240 15.58 11.55 -8.11
C GLU A 240 15.80 10.39 -7.13
N GLU A 241 15.47 10.60 -5.85
CA GLU A 241 15.85 9.72 -4.73
C GLU A 241 14.84 8.60 -4.44
N ILE A 242 13.71 8.56 -5.15
CA ILE A 242 12.64 7.58 -4.97
C ILE A 242 12.83 6.33 -5.85
N TYR A 243 14.07 5.90 -6.01
CA TYR A 243 14.42 4.63 -6.67
C TYR A 243 14.57 3.47 -5.68
N PHE A 244 14.70 2.25 -6.20
CA PHE A 244 14.89 1.04 -5.39
C PHE A 244 16.31 0.98 -4.81
N LYS A 245 16.55 1.73 -3.72
CA LYS A 245 17.84 1.78 -3.02
C LYS A 245 18.25 0.42 -2.46
N SER A 246 19.55 0.14 -2.51
CA SER A 246 20.18 -0.98 -1.83
C SER A 246 20.15 -0.81 -0.29
N PRO A 247 20.28 -1.90 0.49
CA PRO A 247 20.48 -1.82 1.93
C PRO A 247 21.66 -0.92 2.31
N GLU A 248 22.76 -0.94 1.55
CA GLU A 248 23.93 -0.11 1.79
C GLU A 248 23.61 1.38 1.75
N GLU A 249 22.85 1.81 0.74
CA GLU A 249 22.39 3.20 0.56
C GLU A 249 21.41 3.60 1.66
N MET A 250 20.41 2.76 1.97
CA MET A 250 19.46 3.05 3.05
C MET A 250 20.15 3.19 4.41
N TRP A 251 21.15 2.35 4.68
CA TRP A 251 21.99 2.47 5.88
C TRP A 251 22.97 3.65 5.84
N ALA A 252 23.30 4.18 4.68
CA ALA A 252 24.08 5.42 4.60
C ALA A 252 23.23 6.63 5.00
N ILE A 253 21.92 6.59 4.73
CA ILE A 253 20.96 7.64 5.08
C ILE A 253 20.54 7.54 6.55
N PHE A 254 20.11 6.36 7.00
CA PHE A 254 19.50 6.17 8.33
C PHE A 254 20.39 5.41 9.31
N GLY A 255 21.68 5.20 9.01
CA GLY A 255 22.57 4.37 9.82
C GLY A 255 22.78 4.85 11.26
N GLU A 256 22.61 6.14 11.54
CA GLU A 256 22.63 6.68 12.91
C GLU A 256 21.35 6.33 13.71
N LEU A 257 20.29 5.90 13.01
CA LEU A 257 19.01 5.48 13.54
C LEU A 257 18.72 4.03 13.11
N GLU A 258 19.58 3.11 13.52
CA GLU A 258 19.51 1.69 13.12
C GLU A 258 18.13 1.08 13.39
N GLU A 259 17.44 1.51 14.45
CA GLU A 259 16.10 1.03 14.80
C GLU A 259 15.07 1.22 13.67
N ALA A 260 15.13 2.31 12.91
CA ALA A 260 14.20 2.56 11.83
C ALA A 260 14.39 1.54 10.68
N LEU A 261 15.63 1.13 10.44
CA LEU A 261 16.00 0.11 9.44
C LEU A 261 15.68 -1.30 9.94
N LEU A 262 15.95 -1.59 11.21
CA LEU A 262 15.68 -2.90 11.80
C LEU A 262 14.17 -3.15 11.99
N ASN A 263 13.37 -2.10 12.21
CA ASN A 263 11.92 -2.21 12.26
C ASN A 263 11.32 -2.64 10.91
N THR A 264 12.00 -2.41 9.78
CA THR A 264 11.52 -2.98 8.50
C THR A 264 11.60 -4.51 8.50
N ILE A 265 12.67 -5.06 9.10
CA ILE A 265 12.87 -6.49 9.28
C ILE A 265 11.90 -7.05 10.32
N GLU A 266 11.64 -6.31 11.40
CA GLU A 266 10.62 -6.68 12.39
C GLU A 266 9.25 -6.85 11.73
N ILE A 267 8.79 -5.85 10.97
CA ILE A 267 7.53 -5.89 10.24
C ILE A 267 7.52 -7.08 9.26
N ALA A 268 8.59 -7.23 8.47
CA ALA A 268 8.71 -8.35 7.54
C ALA A 268 8.63 -9.71 8.24
N ASN A 269 9.16 -9.86 9.45
CA ASN A 269 9.09 -11.10 10.21
C ASN A 269 7.68 -11.36 10.77
N ARG A 270 6.95 -10.31 11.15
CA ARG A 270 5.58 -10.41 11.67
C ARG A 270 4.56 -10.83 10.61
N VAL A 271 4.76 -10.41 9.37
CA VAL A 271 3.86 -10.75 8.25
C VAL A 271 3.78 -12.27 8.09
N ASN A 272 2.60 -12.85 8.22
CA ASN A 272 2.34 -14.26 8.02
C ASN A 272 1.06 -14.42 7.18
N LEU A 273 1.21 -14.18 5.88
CA LEU A 273 0.15 -14.34 4.90
C LEU A 273 0.48 -15.53 4.00
N THR A 274 -0.44 -16.49 3.93
CA THR A 274 -0.41 -17.57 2.94
C THR A 274 -1.69 -17.49 2.13
N LEU A 275 -1.56 -17.29 0.82
CA LEU A 275 -2.70 -17.32 -0.09
C LEU A 275 -2.83 -18.71 -0.70
N GLU A 276 -4.02 -19.29 -0.60
CA GLU A 276 -4.38 -20.51 -1.30
C GLU A 276 -4.75 -20.17 -2.74
N LEU A 277 -3.81 -20.42 -3.65
CA LEU A 277 -3.95 -20.13 -5.09
C LEU A 277 -3.98 -21.42 -5.93
N ASP A 278 -4.28 -22.56 -5.29
CA ASP A 278 -4.41 -23.83 -5.99
C ASP A 278 -5.64 -23.78 -6.92
N PRO A 279 -5.46 -23.88 -8.25
CA PRO A 279 -6.57 -23.83 -9.19
C PRO A 279 -7.56 -25.01 -9.05
N THR A 280 -7.20 -26.05 -8.31
CA THR A 280 -8.08 -27.19 -7.99
C THR A 280 -9.04 -26.91 -6.84
N ASN A 281 -8.81 -25.85 -6.05
CA ASN A 281 -9.78 -25.40 -5.06
C ASN A 281 -10.87 -24.56 -5.74
N ILE A 282 -11.91 -25.25 -6.22
CA ILE A 282 -12.97 -24.63 -7.00
C ILE A 282 -14.04 -24.02 -6.08
N HIS A 283 -14.21 -22.70 -6.15
CA HIS A 283 -15.31 -22.00 -5.50
C HIS A 283 -16.49 -21.82 -6.46
N LEU A 284 -17.43 -22.77 -6.45
CA LEU A 284 -18.69 -22.63 -7.19
C LEU A 284 -19.76 -21.95 -6.33
N PRO A 285 -20.62 -21.09 -6.92
CA PRO A 285 -21.80 -20.60 -6.21
C PRO A 285 -22.67 -21.75 -5.73
N HIS A 286 -23.21 -21.61 -4.52
CA HIS A 286 -24.24 -22.53 -4.06
C HIS A 286 -25.50 -22.32 -4.89
N PHE A 287 -26.06 -23.40 -5.43
CA PHE A 287 -27.32 -23.38 -6.14
C PHE A 287 -28.32 -24.25 -5.36
N ASP A 288 -29.37 -23.61 -4.85
CA ASP A 288 -30.44 -24.32 -4.17
C ASP A 288 -31.20 -25.17 -5.19
N ILE A 289 -31.09 -26.49 -5.08
CA ILE A 289 -31.74 -27.42 -5.99
C ILE A 289 -33.23 -27.46 -5.62
N PRO A 290 -34.14 -27.05 -6.52
CA PRO A 290 -35.57 -27.07 -6.22
C PRO A 290 -36.11 -28.50 -6.24
N GLU A 291 -37.09 -28.76 -5.37
CA GLU A 291 -37.91 -29.98 -5.46
C GLU A 291 -38.59 -30.07 -6.85
N PRO A 292 -38.73 -31.28 -7.43
CA PRO A 292 -38.47 -32.60 -6.85
C PRO A 292 -37.06 -33.16 -7.11
N TYR A 293 -36.10 -32.34 -7.53
CA TYR A 293 -34.78 -32.85 -7.90
C TYR A 293 -33.90 -33.11 -6.67
N GLY A 294 -33.25 -34.28 -6.61
CA GLY A 294 -32.35 -34.65 -5.52
C GLY A 294 -30.91 -34.17 -5.73
N SER A 295 -30.52 -33.81 -6.96
CA SER A 295 -29.20 -33.26 -7.28
C SER A 295 -29.22 -32.27 -8.44
N GLY A 296 -28.19 -31.42 -8.52
CA GLY A 296 -27.99 -30.53 -9.66
C GLY A 296 -27.77 -31.30 -10.98
N PHE A 297 -27.21 -32.51 -10.91
CA PHE A 297 -27.04 -33.39 -12.07
C PHE A 297 -28.39 -33.91 -12.59
N GLU A 298 -29.29 -34.34 -11.69
CA GLU A 298 -30.64 -34.78 -12.06
C GLU A 298 -31.43 -33.64 -12.70
N MET A 299 -31.43 -32.46 -12.06
CA MET A 299 -32.07 -31.27 -12.60
C MET A 299 -31.53 -30.92 -13.98
N LEU A 300 -30.21 -30.85 -14.13
CA LEU A 300 -29.57 -30.52 -15.41
C LEU A 300 -29.91 -31.54 -16.50
N SER A 301 -29.93 -32.83 -16.16
CA SER A 301 -30.27 -33.91 -17.09
C SER A 301 -31.72 -33.79 -17.57
N ASP A 302 -32.66 -33.60 -16.65
CA ASP A 302 -34.08 -33.46 -17.00
C ASP A 302 -34.35 -32.19 -17.83
N LEU A 303 -33.75 -31.05 -17.46
CA LEU A 303 -33.83 -29.82 -18.25
C LEU A 303 -33.25 -30.01 -19.66
N ALA A 304 -32.13 -30.72 -19.81
CA ALA A 304 -31.52 -31.00 -21.10
C ALA A 304 -32.46 -31.85 -21.98
N PHE A 305 -33.08 -32.90 -21.44
CA PHE A 305 -34.02 -33.74 -22.18
C PHE A 305 -35.32 -33.01 -22.53
N LYS A 306 -35.84 -32.16 -21.65
CA LYS A 306 -36.99 -31.29 -21.94
C LYS A 306 -36.66 -30.34 -23.09
N GLY A 307 -35.53 -29.65 -23.01
CA GLY A 307 -35.07 -28.75 -24.06
C GLY A 307 -34.82 -29.44 -25.41
N LEU A 308 -34.39 -30.70 -25.41
CA LEU A 308 -34.23 -31.48 -26.64
C LEU A 308 -35.57 -31.69 -27.35
N LYS A 309 -36.61 -32.08 -26.62
CA LYS A 309 -37.97 -32.32 -27.16
C LYS A 309 -38.67 -31.05 -27.65
N GLU A 310 -38.33 -29.90 -27.08
CA GLU A 310 -38.87 -28.61 -27.54
C GLU A 310 -38.22 -28.14 -28.84
N ARG A 311 -36.96 -28.53 -29.07
CA ARG A 311 -36.16 -28.05 -30.21
C ARG A 311 -36.29 -28.91 -31.47
N PHE A 312 -36.56 -30.21 -31.33
CA PHE A 312 -36.62 -31.19 -32.42
C PHE A 312 -37.84 -32.10 -32.27
#